data_AF-A0A922S8E6-F1
#
_entry.id   AF-A0A922S8E6-F1
#
_cell.length_a   1.000
_cell.length_b   1.000
_cell.length_c   1.000
_cell.angle_alpha   90.00
_cell.angle_beta   90.00
_cell.angle_gamma   90.00
#
_symmetry.space_group_name_H-M   'P 1'
#
loop_
_entity.id
_entity.type
_entity.pdbx_description
1 polymer ?
#
loop_
_entity_poly.entity_id
_entity_poly.type
_entity_poly.pdbx_seq_one_letter_code
_entity_poly.pdbx_strand_id
1 'polypeptide(L)'
;MWKSLTVLNIILLNLVISEDVGETCTSNQALEGVCMEVSKCEAAIIAISNKKFHEFKRCGFSGFEEVVCCPRTTTKFGGDETRTKAKRIADRECQKIKDSSIPPLDLHILGGETASLGEFPHMVALGYDRGNGYEFDCGGSVLSHNYILSAAHCVDTLDRLETPLQFSSNLNAVCLETSEQDPQVPLTITGWGKTSNTMKMMTIKVGLYVQGDSGGPLQSSGSDGLSRLVGVTSFGRGCGSSVPGVYTRVSRYLDWIESIVWPNAH
;
A
#
# COMPACT_ATOMS: atom_id res chain seq x y z
N MET A 1 65.91 -15.13 51.09
CA MET A 1 65.46 -13.96 50.29
C MET A 1 64.50 -14.44 49.21
N TRP A 2 63.19 -14.43 49.48
CA TRP A 2 62.17 -14.64 48.44
C TRP A 2 61.53 -13.28 48.18
N LYS A 3 61.75 -12.72 46.99
CA LYS A 3 61.04 -11.53 46.53
C LYS A 3 59.74 -12.01 45.89
N SER A 4 58.62 -11.66 46.50
CA SER A 4 57.29 -11.85 45.93
C SER A 4 57.20 -11.09 44.62
N LEU A 5 56.92 -11.78 43.52
CA LEU A 5 56.70 -11.17 42.21
C LEU A 5 55.18 -11.13 41.98
N THR A 6 54.57 -9.98 42.27
CA THR A 6 53.14 -9.75 42.00
C THR A 6 52.98 -9.40 40.53
N VAL A 7 52.34 -10.26 39.75
CA VAL A 7 52.01 -9.99 38.35
C VAL A 7 50.65 -9.28 38.30
N LEU A 8 50.66 -7.99 37.93
CA LEU A 8 49.44 -7.23 37.68
C LEU A 8 49.01 -7.47 36.23
N ASN A 9 47.95 -8.27 36.03
CA ASN A 9 47.32 -8.40 34.71
C ASN A 9 46.31 -7.26 34.54
N ILE A 10 46.64 -6.30 33.66
CA ILE A 10 45.66 -5.32 33.17
C ILE A 10 44.88 -6.01 32.05
N ILE A 11 43.65 -6.46 32.36
CA ILE A 11 42.70 -6.90 31.34
C ILE A 11 42.19 -5.63 30.66
N LEU A 12 42.68 -5.34 29.45
CA LEU A 12 42.04 -4.38 28.55
C LEU A 12 40.72 -5.01 28.09
N LEU A 13 39.65 -4.80 28.87
CA LEU A 13 38.29 -4.98 28.38
C LEU A 13 38.08 -3.89 27.33
N ASN A 14 38.32 -4.22 26.05
CA ASN A 14 37.65 -3.51 24.98
C ASN A 14 36.15 -3.76 25.20
N LEU A 15 35.48 -2.80 25.83
CA LEU A 15 34.03 -2.74 25.91
C LEU A 15 33.53 -2.66 24.46
N VAL A 16 33.25 -3.81 23.86
CA VAL A 16 32.40 -3.87 22.68
C VAL A 16 31.01 -3.53 23.20
N ILE A 17 30.64 -2.26 23.07
CA ILE A 17 29.26 -1.83 23.31
C ILE A 17 28.46 -2.45 22.16
N SER A 18 27.67 -3.47 22.49
CA SER A 18 26.62 -3.95 21.59
C SER A 18 25.56 -2.87 21.57
N GLU A 19 25.39 -2.20 20.44
CA GLU A 19 24.35 -1.17 20.29
C GLU A 19 23.00 -1.86 20.06
N ASP A 20 22.05 -1.69 21.00
CA ASP A 20 20.72 -2.31 20.93
C ASP A 20 19.76 -1.52 20.02
N VAL A 21 18.65 -2.15 19.61
CA VAL A 21 17.61 -1.49 18.80
C VAL A 21 17.08 -0.25 19.53
N GLY A 22 17.15 0.90 18.87
CA GLY A 22 16.73 2.20 19.40
C GLY A 22 17.87 3.07 19.93
N GLU A 23 19.10 2.55 20.04
CA GLU A 23 20.25 3.34 20.45
C GLU A 23 20.75 4.28 19.34
N THR A 24 21.35 5.40 19.76
CA THR A 24 21.99 6.34 18.84
C THR A 24 23.31 5.77 18.33
N CYS A 25 23.55 5.94 17.03
CA CYS A 25 24.76 5.44 16.39
C CYS A 25 25.32 6.48 15.42
N THR A 26 26.57 6.32 15.03
CA THR A 26 27.21 7.13 13.98
C THR A 26 27.48 6.26 12.76
N SER A 27 26.95 6.68 11.61
CA SER A 27 27.14 6.01 10.33
C SER A 27 28.59 6.11 9.86
N ASN A 28 28.98 5.25 8.92
CA ASN A 28 30.30 5.26 8.26
C ASN A 28 30.61 6.60 7.57
N GLN A 29 29.59 7.41 7.29
CA GLN A 29 29.72 8.76 6.72
C GLN A 29 29.64 9.89 7.79
N ALA A 30 29.86 9.56 9.07
CA ALA A 30 29.79 10.48 10.22
C ALA A 30 28.42 11.17 10.40
N LEU A 31 27.35 10.60 9.86
CA LEU A 31 25.97 11.04 10.10
C LEU A 31 25.43 10.38 11.37
N GLU A 32 24.84 11.17 12.26
CA GLU A 32 24.11 10.65 13.42
C GLU A 32 22.89 9.84 12.97
N GLY A 33 22.61 8.73 13.67
CA GLY A 33 21.60 7.75 13.32
C GLY A 33 20.98 7.06 14.52
N VAL A 34 20.06 6.15 14.25
CA VAL A 34 19.44 5.26 15.23
C VAL A 34 19.55 3.81 14.73
N CYS A 35 19.94 2.91 15.62
CA CYS A 35 19.99 1.48 15.34
C CYS A 35 18.57 0.92 15.19
N MET A 36 18.24 0.39 14.02
CA MET A 36 16.95 -0.26 13.77
C MET A 36 17.09 -1.39 12.77
N GLU A 37 16.11 -2.28 12.76
CA GLU A 37 15.98 -3.35 11.78
C GLU A 37 16.08 -2.82 10.35
N VAL A 38 16.80 -3.55 9.50
CA VAL A 38 17.06 -3.15 8.11
C VAL A 38 15.76 -2.96 7.32
N SER A 39 14.71 -3.75 7.62
CA SER A 39 13.37 -3.58 7.03
C SER A 39 12.63 -2.32 7.51
N LYS A 40 13.11 -1.67 8.57
CA LYS A 40 12.56 -0.42 9.11
C LYS A 40 13.37 0.80 8.70
N CYS A 41 14.54 0.62 8.09
CA CYS A 41 15.38 1.70 7.61
C CYS A 41 15.17 1.94 6.10
N GLU A 42 14.40 2.96 5.75
CA GLU A 42 14.12 3.33 4.35
C GLU A 42 15.40 3.56 3.53
N ALA A 43 16.40 4.21 4.12
CA ALA A 43 17.69 4.44 3.48
C ALA A 43 18.42 3.12 3.16
N ALA A 44 18.27 2.11 4.02
CA ALA A 44 18.80 0.77 3.78
C ALA A 44 18.03 0.04 2.70
N ILE A 45 16.69 0.09 2.72
CA ILE A 45 15.83 -0.52 1.70
C ILE A 45 16.17 0.02 0.30
N ILE A 46 16.29 1.34 0.16
CA ILE A 46 16.66 2.00 -1.11
C ILE A 46 18.06 1.58 -1.57
N ALA A 47 19.03 1.49 -0.65
CA ALA A 47 20.38 1.07 -0.99
C ALA A 47 20.44 -0.40 -1.45
N ILE A 48 19.72 -1.30 -0.76
CA ILE A 48 19.64 -2.73 -1.09
C ILE A 48 18.96 -2.92 -2.45
N SER A 49 17.86 -2.21 -2.70
CA SER A 49 17.10 -2.29 -3.96
C SER A 49 17.96 -1.91 -5.17
N ASN A 50 18.78 -0.87 -5.05
CA ASN A 50 19.61 -0.37 -6.15
C ASN A 50 20.92 -1.13 -6.36
N LYS A 51 21.55 -1.65 -5.29
CA LYS A 51 22.92 -2.22 -5.37
C LYS A 51 23.02 -3.70 -4.97
N LYS A 52 21.92 -4.37 -4.61
CA LYS A 52 21.89 -5.74 -4.02
C LYS A 52 22.61 -5.88 -2.66
N PHE A 53 23.22 -4.81 -2.14
CA PHE A 53 23.87 -4.77 -0.83
C PHE A 53 23.83 -3.34 -0.25
N HIS A 54 23.98 -3.21 1.06
CA HIS A 54 24.05 -1.91 1.74
C HIS A 54 25.39 -1.70 2.46
N GLU A 55 25.84 -0.45 2.54
CA GLU A 55 27.09 -0.05 3.21
C GLU A 55 26.88 0.53 4.62
N PHE A 56 25.65 0.43 5.16
CA PHE A 56 25.35 0.92 6.51
C PHE A 56 26.16 0.18 7.58
N LYS A 57 26.61 0.92 8.61
CA LYS A 57 27.23 0.36 9.81
C LYS A 57 26.21 -0.58 10.47
N ARG A 58 26.60 -1.82 10.72
CA ARG A 58 25.79 -2.77 11.50
C ARG A 58 25.89 -2.44 12.98
N CYS A 59 24.74 -2.27 13.64
CA CYS A 59 24.67 -2.17 15.09
C CYS A 59 24.63 -3.56 15.74
N GLY A 60 23.92 -4.51 15.11
CA GLY A 60 23.77 -5.87 15.62
C GLY A 60 22.79 -6.72 14.82
N PHE A 61 22.11 -7.64 15.50
CA PHE A 61 21.05 -8.47 14.95
C PHE A 61 19.87 -8.56 15.93
N SER A 62 18.65 -8.49 15.43
CA SER A 62 17.40 -8.71 16.14
C SER A 62 16.79 -10.01 15.62
N GLY A 63 17.05 -11.12 16.32
CA GLY A 63 16.71 -12.46 15.82
C GLY A 63 17.52 -12.82 14.57
N PHE A 64 16.84 -12.97 13.41
CA PHE A 64 17.47 -13.23 12.11
C PHE A 64 17.64 -11.96 11.27
N GLU A 65 17.17 -10.82 11.76
CA GLU A 65 17.18 -9.57 11.03
C GLU A 65 18.41 -8.72 11.40
N GLU A 66 19.06 -8.15 10.38
CA GLU A 66 20.20 -7.25 10.57
C GLU A 66 19.71 -5.90 11.11
N VAL A 67 20.37 -5.42 12.17
CA VAL A 67 20.13 -4.08 12.74
C VAL A 67 21.22 -3.15 12.24
N VAL A 68 20.83 -2.09 11.54
CA VAL A 68 21.73 -1.14 10.90
C VAL A 68 21.58 0.25 11.51
N CYS A 69 22.67 1.02 11.47
CA CYS A 69 22.68 2.40 11.87
C CYS A 69 21.99 3.25 10.80
N CYS A 70 20.70 3.53 11.00
CA CYS A 70 19.91 4.29 10.06
C CYS A 70 20.10 5.80 10.30
N PRO A 71 20.56 6.59 9.31
CA PRO A 71 20.84 8.01 9.52
C PRO A 71 19.57 8.80 9.90
N ARG A 72 19.70 9.69 10.88
CA ARG A 72 18.70 10.70 11.24
C ARG A 72 18.70 11.78 10.17
N THR A 73 18.15 11.48 9.00
CA THR A 73 17.82 12.53 8.06
C THR A 73 16.71 13.38 8.70
N THR A 74 16.99 14.66 8.93
CA THR A 74 16.11 15.68 9.54
C THR A 74 14.81 15.92 8.76
N THR A 75 14.53 15.14 7.72
CA THR A 75 13.30 15.16 6.93
C THR A 75 12.41 13.94 7.13
N LYS A 76 12.86 12.85 7.78
CA LYS A 76 12.02 11.64 7.95
C LYS A 76 12.13 10.87 9.27
N PHE A 77 13.12 11.10 10.14
CA PHE A 77 13.32 10.22 11.33
C PHE A 77 13.61 10.92 12.67
N GLY A 78 13.31 12.22 12.81
CA GLY A 78 13.27 12.91 14.09
C GLY A 78 11.87 13.42 14.36
N GLY A 79 11.29 13.08 15.51
CA GLY A 79 10.04 13.66 15.96
C GLY A 79 10.18 15.19 16.06
N ASP A 80 9.41 15.89 15.24
CA ASP A 80 9.02 17.27 15.48
C ASP A 80 7.50 17.32 15.33
N GLU A 81 6.81 17.40 16.46
CA GLU A 81 5.35 17.50 16.57
C GLU A 81 4.79 18.84 16.06
N THR A 82 5.57 19.68 15.36
CA THR A 82 5.09 21.01 14.94
C THR A 82 5.33 21.39 13.48
N ARG A 83 5.67 20.44 12.60
CA ARG A 83 5.75 20.69 11.15
C ARG A 83 4.76 19.83 10.39
N THR A 84 3.73 20.46 9.82
CA THR A 84 2.72 19.84 8.94
C THR A 84 3.40 18.91 7.94
N LYS A 85 3.33 17.59 8.19
CA LYS A 85 3.93 16.56 7.35
C LYS A 85 3.48 16.82 5.92
N ALA A 86 4.42 17.02 4.99
CA ALA A 86 4.07 17.21 3.59
C ALA A 86 3.15 16.06 3.17
N LYS A 87 1.91 16.41 2.82
CA LYS A 87 0.84 15.47 2.50
C LYS A 87 1.29 14.60 1.31
N ARG A 88 1.12 13.26 1.35
CA ARG A 88 1.56 12.37 0.26
C ARG A 88 0.93 12.76 -1.08
N ILE A 89 1.52 12.35 -2.21
CA ILE A 89 0.96 12.66 -3.53
C ILE A 89 -0.46 12.09 -3.62
N ALA A 90 -0.66 10.82 -3.25
CA ALA A 90 -1.98 10.19 -3.23
C ALA A 90 -3.00 10.97 -2.39
N ASP A 91 -2.58 11.48 -1.23
CA ASP A 91 -3.45 12.30 -0.37
C ASP A 91 -3.82 13.63 -1.04
N ARG A 92 -2.89 14.27 -1.79
CA ARG A 92 -3.14 15.51 -2.54
C ARG A 92 -4.07 15.28 -3.72
N GLU A 93 -3.85 14.22 -4.48
CA GLU A 93 -4.71 13.86 -5.61
C GLU A 93 -6.11 13.48 -5.13
N CYS A 94 -6.23 12.79 -4.00
CA CYS A 94 -7.53 12.55 -3.35
C CYS A 94 -8.27 13.84 -2.96
N GLN A 95 -7.56 14.92 -2.57
CA GLN A 95 -8.24 16.21 -2.35
C GLN A 95 -8.81 16.79 -3.63
N LYS A 96 -8.11 16.68 -4.76
CA LYS A 96 -8.65 17.16 -6.04
C LYS A 96 -9.93 16.42 -6.41
N ILE A 97 -10.02 15.13 -6.10
CA ILE A 97 -11.26 14.34 -6.26
C ILE A 97 -12.35 14.91 -5.37
N LYS A 98 -12.06 15.16 -4.08
CA LYS A 98 -12.99 15.78 -3.13
C LYS A 98 -13.54 17.13 -3.63
N ASP A 99 -12.64 17.95 -4.15
CA ASP A 99 -12.95 19.33 -4.58
C ASP A 99 -13.72 19.35 -5.91
N SER A 100 -13.66 18.28 -6.71
CA SER A 100 -14.35 18.13 -7.99
C SER A 100 -15.60 17.23 -7.92
N SER A 101 -15.76 16.44 -6.86
CA SER A 101 -16.88 15.52 -6.70
C SER A 101 -18.18 16.25 -6.37
N ILE A 102 -19.21 15.99 -7.19
CA ILE A 102 -20.63 16.16 -6.84
C ILE A 102 -20.89 15.27 -5.60
N PRO A 103 -21.60 15.75 -4.56
CA PRO A 103 -21.68 15.06 -3.28
C PRO A 103 -22.13 13.60 -3.43
N PRO A 104 -21.49 12.66 -2.70
CA PRO A 104 -21.85 11.25 -2.77
C PRO A 104 -23.30 11.06 -2.31
N LEU A 105 -24.04 10.23 -3.05
CA LEU A 105 -25.35 9.75 -2.62
C LEU A 105 -25.16 8.95 -1.32
N ASP A 106 -25.94 9.33 -0.32
CA ASP A 106 -25.99 8.71 1.00
C ASP A 106 -26.24 7.20 0.86
N LEU A 107 -25.36 6.38 1.44
CA LEU A 107 -25.41 4.93 1.28
C LEU A 107 -25.59 4.22 2.63
N HIS A 108 -26.75 3.57 2.77
CA HIS A 108 -27.01 2.62 3.84
C HIS A 108 -27.88 1.48 3.34
N ILE A 109 -27.31 0.31 2.98
CA ILE A 109 -28.04 -0.97 3.06
C ILE A 109 -27.07 -2.16 3.35
N LEU A 110 -27.55 -3.13 4.14
CA LEU A 110 -26.88 -4.33 4.65
C LEU A 110 -27.35 -5.56 3.86
N GLY A 111 -26.46 -6.35 3.23
CA GLY A 111 -26.86 -7.70 2.75
C GLY A 111 -26.19 -8.30 1.52
N GLY A 112 -25.29 -7.59 0.81
CA GLY A 112 -24.83 -8.07 -0.50
C GLY A 112 -25.90 -7.74 -1.54
N GLU A 113 -25.92 -6.49 -1.97
CA GLU A 113 -27.02 -5.94 -2.77
C GLU A 113 -26.51 -5.37 -4.09
N THR A 114 -27.44 -5.10 -5.01
CA THR A 114 -27.11 -4.44 -6.27
C THR A 114 -26.70 -3.01 -5.97
N ALA A 115 -25.52 -2.60 -6.46
CA ALA A 115 -25.07 -1.23 -6.34
C ALA A 115 -25.98 -0.30 -7.17
N SER A 116 -26.27 0.88 -6.66
CA SER A 116 -26.91 1.95 -7.42
C SER A 116 -26.00 2.42 -8.56
N LEU A 117 -26.61 2.90 -9.64
CA LEU A 117 -25.84 3.47 -10.75
C LEU A 117 -25.00 4.66 -10.25
N GLY A 118 -23.69 4.61 -10.49
CA GLY A 118 -22.76 5.67 -10.07
C GLY A 118 -22.34 5.62 -8.59
N GLU A 119 -22.76 4.61 -7.83
CA GLU A 119 -22.39 4.46 -6.41
C GLU A 119 -20.88 4.27 -6.20
N PHE A 120 -20.23 3.53 -7.10
CA PHE A 120 -18.78 3.33 -7.11
C PHE A 120 -18.22 3.70 -8.49
N PRO A 121 -18.05 5.00 -8.78
CA PRO A 121 -17.72 5.49 -10.10
C PRO A 121 -16.30 5.10 -10.54
N HIS A 122 -15.47 4.61 -9.64
CA HIS A 122 -14.11 4.15 -9.92
C HIS A 122 -14.00 2.66 -10.25
N MET A 123 -15.07 1.88 -10.09
CA MET A 123 -15.06 0.46 -10.42
C MET A 123 -15.16 0.29 -11.94
N VAL A 124 -14.29 -0.52 -12.54
CA VAL A 124 -14.25 -0.81 -13.99
C VAL A 124 -14.15 -2.29 -14.29
N ALA A 125 -14.81 -2.76 -15.35
CA ALA A 125 -14.73 -4.14 -15.82
C ALA A 125 -13.71 -4.23 -16.95
N LEU A 126 -12.78 -5.18 -16.87
CA LEU A 126 -11.78 -5.46 -17.89
C LEU A 126 -12.32 -6.53 -18.84
N GLY A 127 -12.48 -6.15 -20.11
CA GLY A 127 -12.96 -7.04 -21.17
C GLY A 127 -11.81 -7.58 -22.02
N TYR A 128 -11.79 -8.90 -22.23
CA TYR A 128 -10.79 -9.59 -23.04
C TYR A 128 -11.43 -10.08 -24.33
N ASP A 129 -10.83 -9.74 -25.47
CA ASP A 129 -11.27 -10.29 -26.75
C ASP A 129 -10.82 -11.75 -26.87
N ARG A 130 -11.80 -12.66 -26.94
CA ARG A 130 -11.57 -14.11 -27.12
C ARG A 130 -11.93 -14.59 -28.54
N GLY A 131 -12.16 -13.67 -29.48
CA GLY A 131 -12.52 -13.97 -30.86
C GLY A 131 -14.02 -14.13 -31.14
N ASN A 132 -14.86 -14.17 -30.10
CA ASN A 132 -16.32 -14.21 -30.19
C ASN A 132 -16.99 -13.05 -29.43
N GLY A 133 -16.27 -11.93 -29.28
CA GLY A 133 -16.66 -10.80 -28.45
C GLY A 133 -15.81 -10.68 -27.18
N TYR A 134 -16.18 -9.72 -26.34
CA TYR A 134 -15.48 -9.43 -25.10
C TYR A 134 -16.03 -10.26 -23.94
N GLU A 135 -15.13 -10.94 -23.24
CA GLU A 135 -15.42 -11.61 -21.97
C GLU A 135 -14.89 -10.75 -20.80
N PHE A 136 -15.73 -10.47 -19.82
CA PHE A 136 -15.37 -9.66 -18.66
C PHE A 136 -15.09 -10.57 -17.46
N ASP A 137 -13.81 -10.81 -17.19
CA ASP A 137 -13.36 -11.75 -16.15
C ASP A 137 -12.61 -11.07 -15.00
N CYS A 138 -12.28 -9.78 -15.15
CA CYS A 138 -11.60 -9.02 -14.12
C CYS A 138 -12.23 -7.65 -13.91
N GLY A 139 -11.99 -7.11 -12.73
CA GLY A 139 -12.27 -5.74 -12.34
C GLY A 139 -11.00 -4.90 -12.29
N GLY A 140 -11.19 -3.63 -12.00
CA GLY A 140 -10.12 -2.67 -11.74
C GLY A 140 -10.65 -1.43 -11.04
N SER A 141 -9.73 -0.56 -10.65
CA SER A 141 -10.01 0.71 -9.99
C SER A 141 -9.38 1.86 -10.78
N VAL A 142 -10.18 2.86 -11.15
CA VAL A 142 -9.67 4.07 -11.81
C VAL A 142 -8.83 4.87 -10.81
N LEU A 143 -7.56 5.12 -11.16
CA LEU A 143 -6.66 5.97 -10.37
C LEU A 143 -6.53 7.38 -10.94
N SER A 144 -6.61 7.51 -12.26
CA SER A 144 -6.56 8.78 -12.98
C SER A 144 -7.15 8.62 -14.38
N HIS A 145 -7.15 9.71 -15.15
CA HIS A 145 -7.59 9.71 -16.55
C HIS A 145 -6.88 8.66 -17.43
N ASN A 146 -5.68 8.20 -17.07
CA ASN A 146 -4.89 7.28 -17.90
C ASN A 146 -4.53 5.95 -17.22
N TYR A 147 -4.95 5.75 -15.98
CA TYR A 147 -4.47 4.62 -15.17
C TYR A 147 -5.61 3.93 -14.45
N ILE A 148 -5.69 2.62 -14.67
CA ILE A 148 -6.52 1.67 -13.93
C ILE A 148 -5.58 0.76 -13.15
N LEU A 149 -5.88 0.54 -11.88
CA LEU A 149 -5.21 -0.44 -11.04
C LEU A 149 -6.00 -1.74 -11.05
N SER A 150 -5.32 -2.86 -11.31
CA SER A 150 -5.91 -4.20 -11.28
C SER A 150 -4.86 -5.21 -10.82
N ALA A 151 -5.25 -6.48 -10.72
CA ALA A 151 -4.32 -7.55 -10.39
C ALA A 151 -3.43 -7.90 -11.61
N ALA A 152 -2.19 -8.29 -11.35
CA ALA A 152 -1.25 -8.61 -12.43
C ALA A 152 -1.73 -9.76 -13.34
N HIS A 153 -2.46 -10.74 -12.79
CA HIS A 153 -3.01 -11.86 -13.57
C HIS A 153 -4.22 -11.47 -14.43
N CYS A 154 -4.69 -10.22 -14.35
CA CYS A 154 -5.74 -9.65 -15.19
C CYS A 154 -5.18 -8.82 -16.36
N VAL A 155 -3.86 -8.77 -16.52
CA VAL A 155 -3.23 -7.93 -17.54
C VAL A 155 -2.32 -8.80 -18.40
N ASP A 156 -2.84 -9.24 -19.55
CA ASP A 156 -2.11 -10.07 -20.51
C ASP A 156 -1.13 -9.22 -21.36
N THR A 157 -1.42 -7.94 -21.59
CA THR A 157 -0.55 -6.95 -22.24
C THR A 157 -0.62 -5.61 -21.51
N LEU A 158 0.52 -4.95 -21.29
CA LEU A 158 0.59 -3.60 -20.69
C LEU A 158 0.22 -2.54 -21.74
N ASP A 159 -0.99 -2.60 -22.27
CA ASP A 159 -1.48 -1.58 -23.18
C ASP A 159 -1.95 -0.37 -22.38
N ARG A 160 -1.32 0.78 -22.61
CA ARG A 160 -1.82 2.06 -22.09
C ARG A 160 -3.18 2.33 -22.73
N LEU A 161 -4.11 2.87 -21.96
CA LEU A 161 -5.38 3.35 -22.50
C LEU A 161 -5.09 4.27 -23.70
N GLU A 162 -5.53 3.87 -24.89
CA GLU A 162 -5.30 4.63 -26.12
C GLU A 162 -5.95 6.03 -26.05
N THR A 163 -7.04 6.14 -25.27
CA THR A 163 -7.75 7.39 -25.01
C THR A 163 -7.92 7.63 -23.50
N PRO A 164 -7.58 8.83 -23.00
CA PRO A 164 -7.84 9.20 -21.61
C PRO A 164 -9.33 9.10 -21.25
N LEU A 165 -9.62 8.52 -20.08
CA LEU A 165 -10.94 8.46 -19.48
C LEU A 165 -11.46 9.88 -19.21
N GLN A 166 -12.73 10.12 -19.51
CA GLN A 166 -13.42 11.38 -19.23
C GLN A 166 -14.27 11.20 -17.96
N PHE A 167 -13.92 11.94 -16.90
CA PHE A 167 -14.65 11.83 -15.65
C PHE A 167 -16.08 12.41 -15.76
N SER A 168 -17.01 11.77 -15.06
CA SER A 168 -18.43 12.10 -15.02
C SER A 168 -19.02 11.70 -13.67
N SER A 169 -20.33 11.90 -13.47
CA SER A 169 -21.01 11.46 -12.25
C SER A 169 -20.93 9.94 -12.02
N ASN A 170 -20.72 9.15 -13.08
CA ASN A 170 -20.70 7.69 -13.03
C ASN A 170 -19.30 7.10 -13.28
N LEU A 171 -18.29 7.94 -13.54
CA LEU A 171 -16.91 7.53 -13.79
C LEU A 171 -15.95 8.52 -13.16
N ASN A 172 -15.20 8.11 -12.13
CA ASN A 172 -14.25 8.99 -11.45
C ASN A 172 -13.13 8.16 -10.79
N ALA A 173 -12.05 8.80 -10.37
CA ALA A 173 -10.96 8.12 -9.66
C ALA A 173 -11.32 7.79 -8.20
N VAL A 174 -10.70 6.73 -7.67
CA VAL A 174 -10.74 6.38 -6.24
C VAL A 174 -9.59 7.02 -5.48
N CYS A 175 -9.78 7.35 -4.20
CA CYS A 175 -8.67 7.70 -3.33
C CYS A 175 -7.88 6.44 -2.93
N LEU A 176 -6.58 6.55 -2.70
CA LEU A 176 -5.78 5.43 -2.17
C LEU A 176 -5.71 5.52 -0.64
N GLU A 177 -5.81 4.37 0.04
CA GLU A 177 -5.55 4.30 1.48
C GLU A 177 -4.05 4.51 1.75
N THR A 178 -3.73 5.54 2.55
CA THR A 178 -2.35 5.90 2.88
C THR A 178 -1.91 5.41 4.25
N SER A 179 -2.85 4.96 5.08
CA SER A 179 -2.58 4.33 6.37
C SER A 179 -2.03 2.91 6.22
N GLU A 180 -1.04 2.57 7.04
CA GLU A 180 -0.58 1.18 7.19
C GLU A 180 -1.38 0.41 8.24
N GLN A 181 -2.17 1.12 9.07
CA GLN A 181 -3.03 0.51 10.07
C GLN A 181 -4.26 -0.10 9.40
N ASP A 182 -4.72 -1.24 9.92
CA ASP A 182 -5.94 -1.86 9.43
C ASP A 182 -7.15 -0.94 9.65
N PRO A 183 -7.96 -0.70 8.61
CA PRO A 183 -9.15 0.13 8.74
C PRO A 183 -10.08 -0.44 9.80
N GLN A 184 -10.44 0.38 10.79
CA GLN A 184 -11.39 0.03 11.85
C GLN A 184 -12.86 0.25 11.40
N VAL A 185 -13.06 0.38 10.09
CA VAL A 185 -14.36 0.60 9.46
C VAL A 185 -14.69 -0.59 8.57
N PRO A 186 -15.99 -0.86 8.34
CA PRO A 186 -16.44 -1.77 7.30
C PRO A 186 -15.69 -1.61 5.99
N LEU A 187 -15.16 -2.72 5.47
CA LEU A 187 -14.64 -2.78 4.12
C LEU A 187 -15.71 -3.29 3.17
N THR A 188 -15.69 -2.77 1.95
CA THR A 188 -16.62 -3.05 0.88
C THR A 188 -15.83 -3.56 -0.32
N ILE A 189 -16.33 -4.60 -0.94
CA ILE A 189 -15.84 -5.16 -2.20
C ILE A 189 -16.93 -4.88 -3.22
N THR A 190 -16.55 -4.41 -4.40
CA THR A 190 -17.49 -4.24 -5.51
C THR A 190 -17.05 -5.09 -6.69
N GLY A 191 -18.03 -5.56 -7.45
CA GLY A 191 -17.80 -6.45 -8.58
C GLY A 191 -19.06 -6.66 -9.40
N TRP A 192 -18.90 -7.16 -10.60
CA TRP A 192 -19.98 -7.59 -11.46
C TRP A 192 -20.23 -9.08 -11.26
N GLY A 193 -20.96 -9.43 -10.20
CA GLY A 193 -21.33 -10.81 -9.94
C GLY A 193 -22.03 -11.45 -11.16
N LYS A 194 -21.51 -12.60 -11.63
CA LYS A 194 -22.15 -13.40 -12.69
C LYS A 194 -23.39 -14.11 -12.10
N THR A 195 -24.56 -13.48 -12.16
CA THR A 195 -25.87 -14.16 -11.96
C THR A 195 -26.39 -14.63 -13.32
N SER A 196 -27.14 -15.75 -13.37
CA SER A 196 -27.64 -16.40 -14.59
C SER A 196 -27.78 -15.45 -15.80
N ASN A 197 -26.81 -15.53 -16.72
CA ASN A 197 -26.69 -14.80 -18.00
C ASN A 197 -26.76 -13.26 -17.96
N THR A 198 -26.69 -12.61 -16.80
CA THR A 198 -26.73 -11.14 -16.71
C THR A 198 -25.66 -10.61 -15.74
N MET A 199 -24.79 -9.74 -16.25
CA MET A 199 -23.74 -9.09 -15.48
C MET A 199 -24.34 -7.90 -14.73
N LYS A 200 -24.35 -7.94 -13.39
CA LYS A 200 -24.88 -6.86 -12.53
C LYS A 200 -23.85 -6.43 -11.52
N MET A 201 -23.69 -5.12 -11.37
CA MET A 201 -22.80 -4.54 -10.36
C MET A 201 -23.38 -4.76 -8.96
N MET A 202 -22.57 -5.31 -8.07
CA MET A 202 -22.94 -5.69 -6.71
C MET A 202 -21.90 -5.19 -5.71
N THR A 203 -22.39 -4.94 -4.50
CA THR A 203 -21.61 -4.43 -3.37
C THR A 203 -21.66 -5.43 -2.24
N ILE A 204 -20.51 -5.81 -1.70
CA ILE A 204 -20.37 -6.88 -0.70
C ILE A 204 -19.47 -6.41 0.43
N LYS A 205 -19.95 -6.45 1.67
CA LYS A 205 -19.16 -6.07 2.84
C LYS A 205 -18.27 -7.24 3.30
N VAL A 206 -17.01 -6.95 3.62
CA VAL A 206 -16.05 -7.94 4.14
C VAL A 206 -16.59 -8.52 5.45
N GLY A 207 -16.81 -9.84 5.45
CA GLY A 207 -17.52 -10.58 6.50
C GLY A 207 -18.50 -11.61 5.90
N LEU A 208 -18.96 -11.38 4.68
CA LEU A 208 -19.72 -12.34 3.86
C LEU A 208 -18.82 -12.79 2.70
N TYR A 209 -18.40 -14.05 2.73
CA TYR A 209 -17.41 -14.65 1.82
C TYR A 209 -17.93 -14.70 0.38
N VAL A 210 -17.55 -13.73 -0.47
CA VAL A 210 -17.85 -13.72 -1.90
C VAL A 210 -16.67 -13.13 -2.68
N GLN A 211 -16.40 -13.70 -3.86
CA GLN A 211 -15.51 -13.12 -4.88
C GLN A 211 -16.06 -11.77 -5.34
N GLY A 212 -15.36 -10.67 -5.04
CA GLY A 212 -15.32 -9.56 -6.00
C GLY A 212 -14.60 -10.02 -7.26
N ASP A 213 -14.77 -9.31 -8.37
CA ASP A 213 -14.02 -9.63 -9.58
C ASP A 213 -12.53 -9.60 -9.26
N SER A 214 -11.77 -10.55 -9.80
CA SER A 214 -10.32 -10.54 -9.68
C SER A 214 -9.79 -9.20 -10.19
N GLY A 215 -8.89 -8.56 -9.44
CA GLY A 215 -8.42 -7.20 -9.73
C GLY A 215 -9.35 -6.06 -9.32
N GLY A 216 -10.57 -6.34 -8.85
CA GLY A 216 -11.51 -5.35 -8.34
C GLY A 216 -11.11 -4.72 -6.99
N PRO A 217 -11.78 -3.63 -6.58
CA PRO A 217 -11.46 -2.87 -5.38
C PRO A 217 -11.95 -3.55 -4.09
N LEU A 218 -11.08 -3.53 -3.09
CA LEU A 218 -11.42 -3.61 -1.69
C LEU A 218 -11.26 -2.22 -1.08
N GLN A 219 -12.34 -1.63 -0.57
CA GLN A 219 -12.36 -0.21 -0.19
C GLN A 219 -13.04 0.06 1.15
N SER A 220 -12.60 1.11 1.81
CA SER A 220 -13.26 1.66 2.99
C SER A 220 -14.06 2.92 2.61
N SER A 221 -15.18 3.13 3.28
CA SER A 221 -15.89 4.40 3.19
C SER A 221 -15.25 5.40 4.14
N GLY A 222 -14.75 6.51 3.61
CA GLY A 222 -14.24 7.62 4.38
C GLY A 222 -15.35 8.45 5.04
N SER A 223 -15.02 9.10 6.16
CA SER A 223 -15.92 10.07 6.80
C SER A 223 -16.15 11.34 5.94
N ASP A 224 -15.31 11.54 4.93
CA ASP A 224 -15.43 12.59 3.92
C ASP A 224 -16.30 12.18 2.72
N GLY A 225 -16.96 11.02 2.79
CA GLY A 225 -17.83 10.51 1.72
C GLY A 225 -17.08 9.91 0.52
N LEU A 226 -15.74 9.89 0.56
CA LEU A 226 -14.91 9.30 -0.48
C LEU A 226 -14.56 7.85 -0.15
N SER A 227 -14.61 7.00 -1.16
CA SER A 227 -14.08 5.64 -1.06
C SER A 227 -12.55 5.67 -1.11
N ARG A 228 -11.91 4.93 -0.19
CA ARG A 228 -10.46 4.71 -0.18
C ARG A 228 -10.16 3.27 -0.53
N LEU A 229 -9.32 3.07 -1.54
CA LEU A 229 -8.87 1.77 -1.97
C LEU A 229 -7.84 1.23 -0.99
N VAL A 230 -8.25 0.20 -0.24
CA VAL A 230 -7.45 -0.49 0.78
C VAL A 230 -6.69 -1.66 0.15
N GLY A 231 -7.31 -2.34 -0.80
CA GLY A 231 -6.72 -3.50 -1.46
C GLY A 231 -7.22 -3.74 -2.87
N VAL A 232 -6.51 -4.61 -3.57
CA VAL A 232 -6.87 -5.13 -4.89
C VAL A 232 -7.13 -6.63 -4.77
N THR A 233 -8.28 -7.11 -5.24
CA THR A 233 -8.65 -8.53 -5.20
C THR A 233 -7.62 -9.36 -5.95
N SER A 234 -6.97 -10.32 -5.28
CA SER A 234 -5.99 -11.20 -5.90
C SER A 234 -6.63 -12.55 -6.24
N PHE A 235 -7.11 -13.28 -5.23
CA PHE A 235 -7.80 -14.55 -5.46
C PHE A 235 -8.69 -14.91 -4.27
N GLY A 236 -9.67 -15.76 -4.51
CA GLY A 236 -10.53 -16.36 -3.48
C GLY A 236 -11.33 -17.49 -4.11
N ARG A 237 -11.74 -18.48 -3.32
CA ARG A 237 -12.75 -19.46 -3.77
C ARG A 237 -14.13 -18.83 -3.60
N GLY A 238 -15.02 -19.05 -4.58
CA GLY A 238 -16.35 -18.45 -4.68
C GLY A 238 -17.23 -18.56 -3.43
N CYS A 239 -18.44 -17.99 -3.52
CA CYS A 239 -19.37 -17.86 -2.39
C CYS A 239 -19.51 -19.15 -1.58
N GLY A 240 -19.35 -19.07 -0.25
CA GLY A 240 -19.56 -20.22 0.65
C GLY A 240 -18.36 -21.17 0.80
N SER A 241 -17.17 -20.83 0.27
CA SER A 241 -15.94 -21.55 0.56
C SER A 241 -15.37 -21.21 1.94
N SER A 242 -14.71 -22.16 2.59
CA SER A 242 -13.97 -21.96 3.84
C SER A 242 -12.62 -21.23 3.64
N VAL A 243 -12.23 -20.92 2.40
CA VAL A 243 -10.99 -20.23 2.08
C VAL A 243 -11.27 -18.72 1.99
N PRO A 244 -10.62 -17.88 2.80
CA PRO A 244 -10.80 -16.43 2.74
C PRO A 244 -10.28 -15.86 1.43
N GLY A 245 -10.85 -14.73 1.01
CA GLY A 245 -10.31 -13.94 -0.10
C GLY A 245 -8.97 -13.30 0.28
N VAL A 246 -8.04 -13.27 -0.66
CA VAL A 246 -6.71 -12.67 -0.52
C VAL A 246 -6.63 -11.42 -1.39
N TYR A 247 -6.13 -10.35 -0.78
CA TYR A 247 -6.06 -9.01 -1.38
C TYR A 247 -4.64 -8.46 -1.30
N THR A 248 -4.19 -7.76 -2.34
CA THR A 248 -2.95 -7.00 -2.33
C THR A 248 -3.18 -5.68 -1.59
N ARG A 249 -2.45 -5.42 -0.50
CA ARG A 249 -2.58 -4.19 0.30
C ARG A 249 -2.01 -2.99 -0.45
N VAL A 250 -2.85 -2.00 -0.78
CA VAL A 250 -2.47 -0.84 -1.58
C VAL A 250 -1.42 0.03 -0.92
N SER A 251 -1.51 0.22 0.41
CA SER A 251 -0.58 1.09 1.16
C SER A 251 0.90 0.69 0.95
N ARG A 252 1.17 -0.60 0.74
CA ARG A 252 2.51 -1.17 0.51
C ARG A 252 3.09 -0.88 -0.86
N TYR A 253 2.27 -0.43 -1.81
CA TYR A 253 2.68 -0.15 -3.18
C TYR A 253 2.54 1.33 -3.53
N LEU A 254 2.24 2.21 -2.56
CA LEU A 254 2.01 3.64 -2.83
C LEU A 254 3.20 4.31 -3.53
N ASP A 255 4.44 4.07 -3.08
CA ASP A 255 5.61 4.69 -3.71
C ASP A 255 5.76 4.25 -5.18
N TRP A 256 5.48 2.99 -5.48
CA TRP A 256 5.46 2.46 -6.85
C TRP A 256 4.32 3.08 -7.67
N ILE A 257 3.10 3.10 -7.13
CA ILE A 257 1.92 3.68 -7.79
C ILE A 257 2.16 5.17 -8.08
N GLU A 258 2.57 5.95 -7.08
CA GLU A 258 2.80 7.39 -7.22
C GLU A 258 3.86 7.69 -8.28
N SER A 259 4.94 6.90 -8.34
CA SER A 259 6.00 7.08 -9.34
C SER A 259 5.56 6.85 -10.79
N ILE A 260 4.49 6.07 -11.01
CA ILE A 260 3.98 5.73 -12.35
C ILE A 260 2.78 6.61 -12.72
N VAL A 261 1.83 6.76 -11.80
CA VAL A 261 0.56 7.44 -12.04
C VAL A 261 0.75 8.96 -12.02
N TRP A 262 1.61 9.46 -11.13
CA TRP A 262 1.81 10.90 -10.92
C TRP A 262 3.31 11.30 -10.89
N PRO A 263 4.10 10.98 -11.92
CA PRO A 263 5.55 11.20 -11.94
C PRO A 263 5.97 12.68 -11.86
N ASN A 264 5.07 13.60 -12.20
CA ASN A 264 5.34 15.04 -12.24
C ASN A 264 4.70 15.81 -11.06
N ALA A 265 4.15 15.12 -10.06
CA ALA A 265 3.36 15.76 -8.99
C ALA A 265 4.21 16.30 -7.82
N HIS A 266 5.48 16.61 -8.05
CA HIS A 266 6.45 17.03 -7.01
C HIS A 266 6.38 18.53 -6.69
#